data_AF-A0A7S3ZLJ7-F1
#
_entry.id   AF-A0A7S3ZLJ7-F1
#
_cell.length_a   1.000
_cell.length_b   1.000
_cell.length_c   1.000
_cell.angle_alpha   90.00
_cell.angle_beta   90.00
_cell.angle_gamma   90.00
#
_symmetry.space_group_name_H-M   'P 1'
#
loop_
_entity.id
_entity.type
_entity.pdbx_description
1 polymer ?
#
loop_
_entity_poly.entity_id
_entity_poly.type
_entity_poly.pdbx_seq_one_letter_code
_entity_poly.pdbx_strand_id
1 'polypeptide(L)'
;MWPKHLLLLAAIGSAFLQDADMDYNDEDVTNFFDEVVVPMREAAKEALRPQAVVGPTNASSLQCSADQLTVRILEADRKLVIVGGGPAGFSAATYAARADLEPLVVARDFGQLEGTSTVDNYPGFPEGIDAVDMVQRFEKQATRFGAQIKWCGIERVDLTCRPFKVYCEDGEVMTSSAIIIATGASPRWLGAPGEKELLSKGVHTCATCDGYQYKDRHTLVVGGGDTAMEQALFLARVCSRVTIVHRGSSLRASKAMAARVMRHPKILMLWNTVVEEFIKGDDGLLKEVSVLSMGSTTTLQVDGAFVAIGHTPNTELFKDLRRDDHGYVYTLPGSTVTSIAGVYAAGDVADPVYRQAITSAGTGAMAAMDAERWLCEHGC
;
A
#
# COMPACT_ATOMS: atom_id res chain seq x y z
N MET A 1 5.87 -27.09 -7.42
CA MET A 1 4.46 -27.43 -7.09
C MET A 1 4.31 -28.17 -5.74
N TRP A 2 5.40 -28.44 -5.00
CA TRP A 2 5.36 -29.12 -3.68
C TRP A 2 5.17 -28.28 -2.39
N PRO A 3 5.43 -26.95 -2.30
CA PRO A 3 5.42 -26.27 -1.00
C PRO A 3 4.03 -26.05 -0.38
N LYS A 4 2.97 -26.00 -1.19
CA LYS A 4 1.60 -25.66 -0.72
C LYS A 4 0.90 -26.82 0.03
N HIS A 5 1.35 -28.06 -0.18
CA HIS A 5 0.73 -29.23 0.45
C HIS A 5 1.28 -29.51 1.86
N LEU A 6 2.52 -29.12 2.17
CA LEU A 6 3.11 -29.30 3.51
C LEU A 6 2.46 -28.41 4.58
N LEU A 7 2.15 -27.15 4.24
CA LEU A 7 1.46 -26.23 5.16
C LEU A 7 0.01 -26.65 5.45
N LEU A 8 -0.66 -27.26 4.45
CA LEU A 8 -2.01 -27.80 4.63
C LEU A 8 -2.00 -29.04 5.55
N LEU A 9 -1.00 -29.91 5.43
CA LEU A 9 -0.84 -31.08 6.30
C LEU A 9 -0.50 -30.69 7.76
N ALA A 10 0.31 -29.65 7.96
CA ALA A 10 0.59 -29.13 9.30
C ALA A 10 -0.66 -28.53 9.97
N ALA A 11 -1.52 -27.84 9.21
CA ALA A 11 -2.78 -27.28 9.72
C ALA A 11 -3.86 -28.36 9.98
N ILE A 12 -3.86 -29.44 9.19
CA ILE A 12 -4.75 -30.60 9.41
C ILE A 12 -4.32 -31.37 10.67
N GLY A 13 -3.02 -31.51 10.92
CA GLY A 13 -2.50 -32.14 12.13
C GLY A 13 -2.88 -31.40 13.42
N SER A 14 -2.83 -30.07 13.42
CA SER A 14 -3.25 -29.28 14.59
C SER A 14 -4.76 -29.28 14.83
N ALA A 15 -5.56 -29.41 13.77
CA ALA A 15 -7.02 -29.48 13.89
C ALA A 15 -7.51 -30.88 14.34
N PHE A 16 -6.79 -31.95 13.99
CA PHE A 16 -7.11 -33.31 14.46
C PHE A 16 -6.87 -33.52 15.96
N LEU A 17 -6.02 -32.71 16.59
CA LEU A 17 -5.72 -32.77 18.03
C LEU A 17 -6.77 -32.07 18.90
N GLN A 18 -7.76 -31.37 18.33
CA GLN A 18 -8.79 -30.65 19.09
C GLN A 18 -10.17 -31.33 19.10
N ASP A 19 -10.38 -32.38 18.31
CA ASP A 19 -11.73 -32.95 18.08
C ASP A 19 -11.85 -34.48 18.27
N ALA A 20 -10.95 -35.11 19.03
CA ALA A 20 -11.06 -36.53 19.35
C ALA A 20 -10.98 -36.79 20.86
N ASP A 21 -12.08 -37.26 21.45
CA ASP A 21 -12.14 -37.98 22.73
C ASP A 21 -11.34 -39.30 22.64
N MET A 22 -10.02 -39.22 22.54
CA MET A 22 -9.12 -40.37 22.67
C MET A 22 -7.98 -40.04 23.63
N ASP A 23 -7.88 -40.82 24.71
CA ASP A 23 -6.74 -40.82 25.64
C ASP A 23 -5.46 -41.19 24.88
N TYR A 24 -4.71 -40.18 24.45
CA TYR A 24 -3.31 -40.33 24.04
C TYR A 24 -2.42 -40.02 25.25
N ASN A 25 -1.51 -40.94 25.55
CA ASN A 25 -0.57 -40.77 26.66
C ASN A 25 0.48 -39.70 26.28
N ASP A 26 0.99 -38.94 27.25
CA ASP A 26 1.89 -37.79 27.02
C ASP A 26 3.15 -38.13 26.18
N GLU A 27 3.60 -39.39 26.20
CA GLU A 27 4.70 -39.88 25.36
C GLU A 27 4.37 -39.86 23.85
N ASP A 28 3.13 -40.16 23.44
CA ASP A 28 2.74 -40.20 22.02
C ASP A 28 2.65 -38.79 21.42
N VAL A 29 2.20 -37.82 22.21
CA VAL A 29 2.14 -36.41 21.80
C VAL A 29 3.56 -35.82 21.70
N THR A 30 4.43 -36.18 22.64
CA THR A 30 5.84 -35.74 22.65
C THR A 30 6.59 -36.34 21.48
N ASN A 31 6.43 -37.64 21.21
CA ASN A 31 7.04 -38.30 20.06
C ASN A 31 6.54 -37.74 18.72
N PHE A 32 5.25 -37.41 18.59
CA PHE A 32 4.75 -36.77 17.38
C PHE A 32 5.36 -35.38 17.15
N PHE A 33 5.54 -34.59 18.22
CA PHE A 33 6.19 -33.29 18.11
C PHE A 33 7.66 -33.41 17.71
N ASP A 34 8.40 -34.32 18.35
CA ASP A 34 9.85 -34.45 18.14
C ASP A 34 10.20 -35.20 16.84
N GLU A 35 9.41 -36.18 16.43
CA GLU A 35 9.71 -36.99 15.23
C GLU A 35 9.07 -36.44 13.95
N VAL A 36 7.98 -35.66 14.04
CA VAL A 36 7.25 -35.18 12.85
C VAL A 36 7.31 -33.66 12.72
N VAL A 37 6.95 -32.93 13.78
CA VAL A 37 6.81 -31.46 13.70
C VAL A 37 8.17 -30.77 13.65
N VAL A 38 9.12 -31.16 14.51
CA VAL A 38 10.47 -30.57 14.54
C VAL A 38 11.22 -30.81 13.22
N PRO A 39 11.27 -32.04 12.65
CA PRO A 39 11.96 -32.27 11.38
C PRO A 39 11.28 -31.56 10.19
N MET A 40 9.94 -31.47 10.15
CA MET A 40 9.23 -30.70 9.11
C MET A 40 9.54 -29.20 9.19
N ARG A 41 9.66 -28.65 10.40
CA ARG A 41 9.98 -27.23 10.61
C ARG A 41 11.42 -26.91 10.19
N GLU A 42 12.36 -27.80 10.49
CA GLU A 42 13.75 -27.67 10.05
C GLU A 42 13.87 -27.86 8.52
N ALA A 43 13.15 -28.81 7.93
CA ALA A 43 13.09 -28.98 6.48
C ALA A 43 12.48 -27.75 5.77
N ALA A 44 11.47 -27.11 6.37
CA ALA A 44 10.88 -25.87 5.87
C ALA A 44 11.86 -24.69 5.97
N LYS A 45 12.62 -24.58 7.05
CA LYS A 45 13.71 -23.57 7.18
C LYS A 45 14.80 -23.80 6.14
N GLU A 46 15.21 -25.04 5.91
CA GLU A 46 16.22 -25.41 4.90
C GLU A 46 15.71 -25.10 3.47
N ALA A 47 14.43 -25.37 3.19
CA ALA A 47 13.79 -25.05 1.90
C ALA A 47 13.55 -23.55 1.67
N LEU A 48 13.49 -22.75 2.75
CA LEU A 48 13.36 -21.30 2.73
C LEU A 48 14.71 -20.58 2.82
N ARG A 49 15.84 -21.29 2.98
CA ARG A 49 17.16 -20.69 2.82
C ARG A 49 17.28 -20.17 1.38
N PRO A 50 17.73 -18.92 1.17
CA PRO A 50 17.94 -18.40 -0.17
C PRO A 50 18.98 -19.27 -0.86
N GLN A 51 18.53 -20.11 -1.81
CA GLN A 51 19.45 -20.75 -2.73
C GLN A 51 20.05 -19.65 -3.59
N ALA A 52 21.36 -19.47 -3.50
CA ALA A 52 22.10 -18.60 -4.39
C ALA A 52 21.83 -19.07 -5.83
N VAL A 53 21.01 -18.32 -6.56
CA VAL A 53 20.85 -18.50 -8.00
C VAL A 53 22.12 -17.98 -8.64
N VAL A 54 23.15 -18.84 -8.72
CA VAL A 54 24.34 -18.57 -9.52
C VAL A 54 24.00 -18.96 -10.96
N GLY A 55 23.39 -18.02 -11.69
CA GLY A 55 23.41 -18.05 -13.15
C GLY A 55 24.82 -17.68 -13.65
N PRO A 56 25.24 -18.14 -14.85
CA PRO A 56 26.54 -17.79 -15.38
C PRO A 56 26.49 -16.36 -15.92
N THR A 57 26.77 -15.40 -15.05
CA THR A 57 27.05 -14.02 -15.43
C THR A 57 28.45 -13.68 -14.95
N ASN A 58 29.31 -13.29 -15.90
CA ASN A 58 30.71 -12.90 -15.76
C ASN A 58 31.07 -12.40 -14.36
N ALA A 59 31.74 -13.28 -13.60
CA ALA A 59 32.31 -12.99 -12.31
C ALA A 59 33.56 -12.11 -12.47
N SER A 60 33.38 -10.80 -12.59
CA SER A 60 34.45 -9.83 -12.39
C SER A 60 33.96 -8.44 -12.02
N SER A 61 33.07 -8.33 -11.02
CA SER A 61 33.01 -7.16 -10.13
C SER A 61 31.95 -7.38 -9.04
N LEU A 62 32.29 -6.99 -7.82
CA LEU A 62 31.45 -6.91 -6.61
C LEU A 62 31.32 -8.20 -5.78
N GLN A 63 32.46 -8.69 -5.29
CA GLN A 63 32.51 -9.23 -3.92
C GLN A 63 32.93 -8.10 -2.99
N CYS A 64 31.97 -7.50 -2.31
CA CYS A 64 32.23 -6.65 -1.15
C CYS A 64 32.17 -7.56 0.08
N SER A 65 33.29 -7.74 0.78
CA SER A 65 33.28 -8.48 2.05
C SER A 65 32.40 -7.75 3.08
N ALA A 66 31.87 -8.45 4.08
CA ALA A 66 31.03 -7.85 5.13
C ALA A 66 31.71 -6.64 5.81
N ASP A 67 33.03 -6.71 6.01
CA ASP A 67 33.83 -5.60 6.54
C ASP A 67 33.85 -4.38 5.60
N GLN A 68 34.01 -4.60 4.29
CA GLN A 68 33.96 -3.50 3.31
C GLN A 68 32.55 -2.93 3.16
N LEU A 69 31.51 -3.75 3.33
CA LEU A 69 30.13 -3.30 3.28
C LEU A 69 29.82 -2.37 4.46
N THR A 70 30.27 -2.75 5.65
CA THR A 70 30.14 -1.98 6.91
C THR A 70 30.87 -0.64 6.82
N VAL A 71 32.11 -0.63 6.31
CA VAL A 71 32.86 0.63 6.12
C VAL A 71 32.13 1.58 5.17
N ARG A 72 31.57 1.09 4.07
CA ARG A 72 30.79 1.92 3.12
C ARG A 72 29.46 2.44 3.67
N ILE A 73 28.90 1.76 4.66
CA ILE A 73 27.67 2.21 5.34
C ILE A 73 27.97 3.43 6.22
N LEU A 74 29.12 3.44 6.90
CA LEU A 74 29.56 4.54 7.77
C LEU A 74 30.06 5.79 7.02
N GLU A 75 30.34 5.67 5.72
CA GLU A 75 30.71 6.79 4.84
C GLU A 75 29.52 7.64 4.36
N ALA A 76 28.29 7.26 4.71
CA ALA A 76 27.10 7.99 4.32
C ALA A 76 26.93 9.31 5.10
N ASP A 77 26.47 10.36 4.42
CA ASP A 77 26.11 11.64 5.03
C ASP A 77 24.92 11.50 6.00
N ARG A 78 24.06 10.50 5.77
CA ARG A 78 22.84 10.23 6.55
C ARG A 78 22.75 8.76 6.92
N LYS A 79 22.33 8.48 8.17
CA LYS A 79 21.99 7.12 8.59
C LYS A 79 20.72 6.61 7.90
N LEU A 80 19.71 7.48 7.80
CA LEU A 80 18.41 7.11 7.25
C LEU A 80 17.80 8.25 6.43
N VAL A 81 17.43 7.92 5.19
CA VAL A 81 16.61 8.78 4.32
C VAL A 81 15.26 8.12 4.10
N ILE A 82 14.20 8.90 4.27
CA ILE A 82 12.82 8.49 4.07
C ILE A 82 12.29 9.21 2.84
N VAL A 83 11.81 8.47 1.85
CA VAL A 83 11.36 9.00 0.57
C VAL A 83 9.83 9.03 0.54
N GLY A 84 9.25 10.21 0.78
CA GLY A 84 7.80 10.46 0.78
C GLY A 84 7.28 11.13 2.06
N GLY A 85 6.38 12.10 1.90
CA GLY A 85 5.82 12.95 2.96
C GLY A 85 4.40 12.58 3.40
N GLY A 86 3.97 11.34 3.16
CA GLY A 86 2.66 10.86 3.59
C GLY A 86 2.63 10.31 5.04
N PRO A 87 1.51 9.72 5.47
CA PRO A 87 1.38 9.10 6.79
C PRO A 87 2.46 8.05 7.11
N ALA A 88 2.83 7.22 6.12
CA ALA A 88 3.91 6.23 6.27
C ALA A 88 5.26 6.91 6.51
N GLY A 89 5.59 7.94 5.74
CA GLY A 89 6.85 8.67 5.83
C GLY A 89 7.02 9.39 7.17
N PHE A 90 6.02 10.14 7.61
CA PHE A 90 6.12 10.84 8.90
C PHE A 90 6.01 9.93 10.12
N SER A 91 5.28 8.82 10.02
CA SER A 91 5.31 7.79 11.07
C SER A 91 6.71 7.19 11.18
N ALA A 92 7.32 6.79 10.06
CA ALA A 92 8.70 6.31 10.02
C ALA A 92 9.68 7.33 10.62
N ALA A 93 9.56 8.60 10.22
CA ALA A 93 10.40 9.68 10.71
C ALA A 93 10.27 9.89 12.23
N THR A 94 9.04 9.83 12.75
CA THR A 94 8.78 9.96 14.19
C THR A 94 9.47 8.85 14.98
N TYR A 95 9.36 7.59 14.55
CA TYR A 95 9.99 6.47 15.23
C TYR A 95 11.51 6.50 15.11
N ALA A 96 12.04 6.75 13.91
CA ALA A 96 13.48 6.82 13.67
C ALA A 96 14.15 7.99 14.43
N ALA A 97 13.50 9.15 14.50
CA ALA A 97 14.03 10.30 15.23
C ALA A 97 14.10 10.01 16.75
N ARG A 98 13.09 9.30 17.29
CA ARG A 98 13.10 8.86 18.69
C ARG A 98 14.15 7.79 18.99
N ALA A 99 14.65 7.11 17.98
CA ALA A 99 15.75 6.16 18.06
C ALA A 99 17.12 6.80 17.73
N ASP A 100 17.21 8.14 17.70
CA ASP A 100 18.45 8.88 17.48
C ASP A 100 19.13 8.58 16.13
N LEU A 101 18.33 8.25 15.11
CA LEU A 101 18.81 7.99 13.74
C LEU A 101 18.89 9.25 12.88
N GLU A 102 18.52 10.42 13.43
CA GLU A 102 18.51 11.72 12.74
C GLU A 102 17.91 11.65 11.31
N PRO A 103 16.68 11.12 11.14
CA PRO A 103 16.15 10.80 9.82
C PRO A 103 15.91 12.07 9.00
N LEU A 104 16.20 11.97 7.69
CA LEU A 104 15.83 12.99 6.71
C LEU A 104 14.67 12.49 5.86
N VAL A 105 13.52 13.18 5.94
CA VAL A 105 12.40 12.98 5.02
C VAL A 105 12.63 13.84 3.79
N VAL A 106 12.56 13.22 2.61
CA VAL A 106 12.63 13.89 1.31
C VAL A 106 11.29 13.69 0.61
N ALA A 107 10.58 14.78 0.37
CA ALA A 107 9.22 14.75 -0.16
C ALA A 107 8.93 15.96 -1.05
N ARG A 108 8.09 15.77 -2.06
CA ARG A 108 7.56 16.89 -2.86
C ARG A 108 6.31 17.51 -2.21
N ASP A 109 5.49 16.67 -1.61
CA ASP A 109 4.14 16.95 -1.17
C ASP A 109 3.76 16.05 0.02
N PHE A 110 2.55 16.24 0.55
CA PHE A 110 2.02 15.46 1.67
C PHE A 110 1.36 14.13 1.23
N GLY A 111 1.55 13.71 -0.01
CA GLY A 111 0.91 12.56 -0.62
C GLY A 111 -0.59 12.75 -0.83
N GLN A 112 -1.32 11.64 -0.94
CA GLN A 112 -2.72 11.63 -1.39
C GLN A 112 -3.69 12.40 -0.46
N LEU A 113 -3.36 12.54 0.82
CA LEU A 113 -4.21 13.28 1.76
C LEU A 113 -4.29 14.77 1.44
N GLU A 114 -3.31 15.34 0.72
CA GLU A 114 -3.34 16.75 0.31
C GLU A 114 -4.52 17.09 -0.61
N GLY A 115 -5.01 16.11 -1.38
CA GLY A 115 -6.18 16.25 -2.24
C GLY A 115 -7.51 15.91 -1.56
N THR A 116 -7.49 15.53 -0.28
CA THR A 116 -8.67 15.12 0.50
C THR A 116 -9.15 16.30 1.34
N SER A 117 -10.46 16.42 1.58
CA SER A 117 -11.01 17.46 2.45
C SER A 117 -10.97 17.04 3.92
N THR A 118 -11.72 16.01 4.31
CA THR A 118 -11.89 15.59 5.71
C THR A 118 -11.59 14.11 5.87
N VAL A 119 -10.97 13.76 6.99
CA VAL A 119 -10.66 12.39 7.40
C VAL A 119 -11.41 12.05 8.68
N ASP A 120 -12.39 11.15 8.55
CA ASP A 120 -13.22 10.70 9.68
C ASP A 120 -12.83 9.32 10.23
N ASN A 121 -11.94 8.61 9.52
CA ASN A 121 -11.62 7.21 9.80
C ASN A 121 -10.22 6.99 10.38
N TYR A 122 -9.50 8.06 10.73
CA TYR A 122 -8.23 7.96 11.44
C TYR A 122 -8.43 8.10 12.96
N PRO A 123 -8.06 7.09 13.76
CA PRO A 123 -8.31 7.10 15.20
C PRO A 123 -7.54 8.23 15.90
N GLY A 124 -8.19 8.87 16.87
CA GLY A 124 -7.65 10.02 17.61
C GLY A 124 -8.26 11.37 17.23
N PHE A 125 -9.10 11.40 16.19
CA PHE A 125 -9.85 12.59 15.75
C PHE A 125 -11.36 12.30 15.80
N PRO A 126 -12.00 12.33 16.99
CA PRO A 126 -13.39 11.93 17.13
C PRO A 126 -14.39 12.83 16.39
N GLU A 127 -14.04 14.09 16.15
CA GLU A 127 -14.81 15.05 15.36
C GLU A 127 -14.41 15.08 13.87
N GLY A 128 -13.55 14.16 13.44
CA GLY A 128 -12.88 14.24 12.15
C GLY A 128 -11.78 15.31 12.13
N ILE A 129 -11.03 15.39 11.05
CA ILE A 129 -9.97 16.38 10.86
C ILE A 129 -9.80 16.73 9.39
N ASP A 130 -9.42 17.97 9.09
CA ASP A 130 -8.96 18.34 7.76
C ASP A 130 -7.71 17.52 7.37
N ALA A 131 -7.69 17.00 6.14
CA ALA A 131 -6.65 16.06 5.73
C ALA A 131 -5.26 16.70 5.69
N VAL A 132 -5.15 17.98 5.32
CA VAL A 132 -3.89 18.75 5.30
C VAL A 132 -3.46 19.07 6.73
N ASP A 133 -4.38 19.50 7.59
CA ASP A 133 -4.08 19.73 9.01
C ASP A 133 -3.55 18.47 9.69
N MET A 134 -4.10 17.31 9.35
CA MET A 134 -3.68 16.02 9.88
C MET A 134 -2.22 15.67 9.52
N VAL A 135 -1.86 15.74 8.24
CA VAL A 135 -0.47 15.45 7.79
C VAL A 135 0.53 16.49 8.30
N GLN A 136 0.15 17.76 8.40
CA GLN A 136 0.98 18.78 9.03
C GLN A 136 1.21 18.51 10.53
N ARG A 137 0.23 17.93 11.23
CA ARG A 137 0.44 17.48 12.62
C ARG A 137 1.43 16.32 12.70
N PHE A 138 1.44 15.42 11.72
CA PHE A 138 2.44 14.35 11.65
C PHE A 138 3.85 14.91 11.41
N GLU A 139 3.99 15.87 10.49
CA GLU A 139 5.25 16.57 10.27
C GLU A 139 5.74 17.27 11.55
N LYS A 140 4.87 18.02 12.23
CA LYS A 140 5.18 18.69 13.50
C LYS A 140 5.61 17.69 14.59
N GLN A 141 5.00 16.50 14.62
CA GLN A 141 5.37 15.46 15.56
C GLN A 141 6.76 14.88 15.25
N ALA A 142 7.05 14.59 13.97
CA ALA A 142 8.34 14.08 13.55
C ALA A 142 9.47 15.09 13.82
N THR A 143 9.27 16.34 13.41
CA THR A 143 10.24 17.43 13.60
C THR A 143 10.48 17.78 15.06
N ARG A 144 9.45 17.69 15.93
CA ARG A 144 9.60 17.83 17.39
C ARG A 144 10.63 16.85 17.97
N PHE A 145 10.76 15.66 17.40
CA PHE A 145 11.73 14.65 17.84
C PHE A 145 13.07 14.73 17.10
N GLY A 146 13.27 15.71 16.21
CA GLY A 146 14.54 15.92 15.51
C GLY A 146 14.59 15.40 14.07
N ALA A 147 13.48 14.89 13.51
CA ALA A 147 13.44 14.56 12.09
C ALA A 147 13.64 15.84 11.25
N GLN A 148 14.46 15.75 10.21
CA GLN A 148 14.69 16.82 9.24
C GLN A 148 13.80 16.59 8.02
N ILE A 149 13.28 17.67 7.44
CA ILE A 149 12.42 17.61 6.24
C ILE A 149 13.08 18.41 5.13
N LYS A 150 13.25 17.79 3.96
CA LYS A 150 13.65 18.44 2.72
C LYS A 150 12.49 18.36 1.73
N TRP A 151 11.89 19.51 1.47
CA TRP A 151 10.85 19.66 0.46
C TRP A 151 11.52 19.78 -0.93
N CYS A 152 11.74 18.64 -1.59
CA CYS A 152 12.31 18.55 -2.94
C CYS A 152 11.58 17.44 -3.74
N GLY A 153 11.45 17.61 -5.05
CA GLY A 153 11.19 16.48 -5.93
C GLY A 153 12.42 15.59 -6.04
N ILE A 154 12.23 14.28 -6.19
CA ILE A 154 13.32 13.32 -6.38
C ILE A 154 13.38 12.95 -7.85
N GLU A 155 14.55 13.16 -8.46
CA GLU A 155 14.83 12.81 -9.85
C GLU A 155 15.23 11.33 -9.97
N ARG A 156 16.07 10.85 -9.06
CA ARG A 156 16.65 9.50 -9.11
C ARG A 156 17.00 8.98 -7.73
N VAL A 157 16.89 7.66 -7.56
CA VAL A 157 17.46 6.93 -6.42
C VAL A 157 18.35 5.83 -6.95
N ASP A 158 19.57 5.73 -6.41
CA ASP A 158 20.54 4.69 -6.74
C ASP A 158 20.64 3.69 -5.59
N LEU A 159 20.10 2.50 -5.81
CA LEU A 159 20.11 1.40 -4.85
C LEU A 159 21.17 0.33 -5.18
N THR A 160 21.96 0.54 -6.24
CA THR A 160 22.87 -0.48 -6.78
C THR A 160 24.19 -0.56 -6.01
N CYS A 161 24.56 0.52 -5.33
CA CYS A 161 25.80 0.62 -4.57
C CYS A 161 25.57 1.31 -3.23
N ARG A 162 26.47 1.03 -2.28
CA ARG A 162 26.48 1.64 -0.94
C ARG A 162 27.61 2.67 -0.82
N PRO A 163 27.39 3.80 -0.12
CA PRO A 163 26.10 4.23 0.43
C PRO A 163 25.09 4.56 -0.69
N PHE A 164 23.80 4.36 -0.41
CA PHE A 164 22.74 4.62 -1.39
C PHE A 164 22.69 6.11 -1.71
N LYS A 165 22.24 6.48 -2.90
CA LYS A 165 22.20 7.89 -3.33
C LYS A 165 20.79 8.33 -3.69
N VAL A 166 20.41 9.51 -3.23
CA VAL A 166 19.14 10.18 -3.58
C VAL A 166 19.48 11.50 -4.26
N TYR A 167 18.97 11.68 -5.48
CA TYR A 167 19.17 12.85 -6.32
C TYR A 167 17.89 13.68 -6.31
N CYS A 168 17.97 14.89 -5.78
CA CYS A 168 16.86 15.86 -5.82
C CYS A 168 16.87 16.65 -7.14
N GLU A 169 15.69 17.15 -7.53
CA GLU A 169 15.50 18.01 -8.71
C GLU A 169 16.23 19.36 -8.61
N ASP A 170 16.60 19.79 -7.40
CA ASP A 170 17.40 21.01 -7.18
C ASP A 170 18.91 20.79 -7.38
N GLY A 171 19.32 19.58 -7.76
CA GLY A 171 20.71 19.19 -8.01
C GLY A 171 21.46 18.69 -6.77
N GLU A 172 20.85 18.69 -5.59
CA GLU A 172 21.46 18.11 -4.39
C GLU A 172 21.50 16.59 -4.48
N VAL A 173 22.63 16.00 -4.06
CA VAL A 173 22.81 14.56 -3.96
C VAL A 173 23.15 14.20 -2.53
N MET A 174 22.35 13.31 -1.95
CA MET A 174 22.52 12.84 -0.58
C MET A 174 22.93 11.38 -0.58
N THR A 175 23.84 11.00 0.31
CA THR A 175 24.17 9.60 0.56
C THR A 175 23.48 9.09 1.83
N SER A 176 23.03 7.83 1.81
CA SER A 176 22.34 7.21 2.95
C SER A 176 22.76 5.76 3.20
N SER A 177 22.93 5.40 4.47
CA SER A 177 23.19 4.03 4.93
C SER A 177 21.98 3.10 4.69
N ALA A 178 20.76 3.61 4.96
CA ALA A 178 19.49 2.92 4.75
C ALA A 178 18.43 3.84 4.13
N ILE A 179 17.44 3.27 3.45
CA ILE A 179 16.33 4.02 2.82
C ILE A 179 14.98 3.39 3.18
N ILE A 180 14.00 4.22 3.55
CA ILE A 180 12.59 3.82 3.62
C ILE A 180 11.85 4.46 2.44
N ILE A 181 11.22 3.64 1.61
CA ILE A 181 10.38 4.06 0.49
C ILE A 181 8.94 4.18 0.97
N ALA A 182 8.42 5.40 0.99
CA ALA A 182 7.07 5.75 1.42
C ALA A 182 6.37 6.63 0.36
N THR A 183 6.61 6.36 -0.92
CA THR A 183 6.12 7.18 -2.06
C THR A 183 4.64 7.02 -2.36
N GLY A 184 3.97 6.07 -1.70
CA GLY A 184 2.54 5.82 -1.86
C GLY A 184 2.14 5.28 -3.24
N ALA A 185 0.85 5.40 -3.55
CA ALA A 185 0.27 5.04 -4.82
C ALA A 185 -0.71 6.13 -5.28
N SER A 186 -0.74 6.39 -6.58
CA SER A 186 -1.62 7.41 -7.16
C SER A 186 -2.90 6.77 -7.69
N PRO A 187 -4.10 7.32 -7.44
CA PRO A 187 -5.31 6.84 -8.07
C PRO A 187 -5.23 7.03 -9.58
N ARG A 188 -5.81 6.09 -10.33
CA ARG A 188 -5.94 6.23 -11.78
C ARG A 188 -7.15 7.09 -12.11
N TRP A 189 -6.94 8.05 -13.00
CA TRP A 189 -7.96 8.98 -13.46
C TRP A 189 -8.65 8.46 -14.70
N LEU A 190 -9.95 8.70 -14.81
CA LEU A 190 -10.71 8.43 -16.03
C LEU A 190 -10.31 9.41 -17.14
N GLY A 191 -9.99 10.66 -16.77
CA GLY A 191 -9.70 11.76 -17.69
C GLY A 191 -10.95 12.43 -18.26
N ALA A 192 -12.12 12.17 -17.67
CA ALA A 192 -13.38 12.79 -18.11
C ALA A 192 -13.49 14.24 -17.60
N PRO A 193 -14.07 15.16 -18.40
CA PRO A 193 -14.45 16.49 -17.93
C PRO A 193 -15.20 16.46 -16.59
N GLY A 194 -14.90 17.43 -15.73
CA GLY A 194 -15.46 17.55 -14.38
C GLY A 194 -14.81 16.65 -13.32
N GLU A 195 -14.10 15.58 -13.67
CA GLU A 195 -13.54 14.62 -12.69
C GLU A 195 -12.62 15.28 -11.67
N LYS A 196 -11.66 16.10 -12.12
CA LYS A 196 -10.71 16.80 -11.23
C LYS A 196 -11.35 17.99 -10.51
N GLU A 197 -12.28 18.70 -11.17
CA GLU A 197 -12.95 19.87 -10.59
C GLU A 197 -13.86 19.47 -9.40
N LEU A 198 -14.51 18.32 -9.53
CA LEU A 198 -15.46 17.79 -8.57
C LEU A 198 -14.84 16.77 -7.60
N LEU A 199 -13.52 16.58 -7.63
CA LEU A 199 -12.82 15.77 -6.64
C LEU A 199 -13.11 16.31 -5.24
N SER A 200 -13.51 15.43 -4.32
CA SER A 200 -13.93 15.78 -2.95
C SER A 200 -15.18 16.68 -2.89
N LYS A 201 -15.87 16.91 -4.01
CA LYS A 201 -17.15 17.64 -4.16
C LYS A 201 -18.23 16.77 -4.80
N GLY A 202 -18.16 15.46 -4.58
CA GLY A 202 -19.07 14.49 -5.19
C GLY A 202 -18.37 13.43 -6.03
N VAL A 203 -17.16 13.69 -6.51
CA VAL A 203 -16.32 12.68 -7.18
C VAL A 203 -15.20 12.24 -6.23
N HIS A 204 -15.06 10.93 -6.07
CA HIS A 204 -14.18 10.30 -5.08
C HIS A 204 -13.42 9.13 -5.69
N THR A 205 -12.33 8.71 -5.04
CA THR A 205 -11.55 7.52 -5.44
C THR A 205 -11.58 6.40 -4.39
N CYS A 206 -12.12 6.70 -3.19
CA CYS A 206 -12.11 5.82 -2.02
C CYS A 206 -13.49 5.74 -1.36
N ALA A 207 -14.26 4.68 -1.65
CA ALA A 207 -15.54 4.46 -0.98
C ALA A 207 -15.44 4.27 0.55
N THR A 208 -14.36 3.67 1.06
CA THR A 208 -14.15 3.49 2.51
C THR A 208 -13.88 4.80 3.24
N CYS A 209 -13.41 5.82 2.52
CA CYS A 209 -13.13 7.14 3.04
C CYS A 209 -14.42 7.98 3.06
N ASP A 210 -15.08 8.13 1.91
CA ASP A 210 -16.16 9.12 1.74
C ASP A 210 -17.56 8.51 1.69
N GLY A 211 -17.68 7.19 1.52
CA GLY A 211 -18.96 6.53 1.25
C GLY A 211 -20.00 6.68 2.37
N TYR A 212 -19.57 6.90 3.61
CA TYR A 212 -20.50 7.12 4.73
C TYR A 212 -21.29 8.44 4.60
N GLN A 213 -20.71 9.47 3.98
CA GLN A 213 -21.35 10.77 3.76
C GLN A 213 -22.58 10.65 2.82
N TYR A 214 -22.66 9.56 2.06
CA TYR A 214 -23.74 9.24 1.12
C TYR A 214 -24.77 8.27 1.70
N LYS A 215 -24.90 8.22 3.03
CA LYS A 215 -25.91 7.40 3.68
C LYS A 215 -27.30 7.68 3.10
N ASP A 216 -28.01 6.61 2.73
CA ASP A 216 -29.34 6.64 2.12
C ASP A 216 -29.44 7.37 0.75
N ARG A 217 -28.31 7.71 0.12
CA ARG A 217 -28.23 8.39 -1.19
C ARG A 217 -27.97 7.43 -2.36
N HIS A 218 -28.05 7.92 -3.60
CA HIS A 218 -27.73 7.15 -4.80
C HIS A 218 -26.31 7.47 -5.27
N THR A 219 -25.46 6.46 -5.32
CA THR A 219 -24.05 6.62 -5.76
C THR A 219 -23.74 5.86 -7.04
N LEU A 220 -22.75 6.35 -7.79
CA LEU A 220 -22.14 5.72 -8.96
C LEU A 220 -20.78 5.11 -8.59
N VAL A 221 -20.43 3.96 -9.15
CA VAL A 221 -19.08 3.39 -9.12
C VAL A 221 -18.60 3.16 -10.54
N VAL A 222 -17.42 3.65 -10.90
CA VAL A 222 -16.83 3.44 -12.23
C VAL A 222 -15.74 2.37 -12.14
N GLY A 223 -15.90 1.28 -12.88
CA GLY A 223 -14.88 0.23 -12.99
C GLY A 223 -15.45 -1.19 -13.07
N GLY A 224 -14.56 -2.15 -13.36
CA GLY A 224 -14.96 -3.55 -13.55
C GLY A 224 -13.97 -4.59 -13.01
N GLY A 225 -13.02 -4.17 -12.16
CA GLY A 225 -12.12 -5.06 -11.40
C GLY A 225 -12.61 -5.30 -9.98
N ASP A 226 -11.89 -6.10 -9.20
CA ASP A 226 -12.26 -6.40 -7.81
C ASP A 226 -12.38 -5.13 -6.95
N THR A 227 -11.50 -4.13 -7.15
CA THR A 227 -11.60 -2.84 -6.44
C THR A 227 -12.97 -2.17 -6.62
N ALA A 228 -13.50 -2.14 -7.85
CA ALA A 228 -14.82 -1.56 -8.09
C ALA A 228 -15.94 -2.39 -7.45
N MET A 229 -15.83 -3.71 -7.46
CA MET A 229 -16.81 -4.60 -6.85
C MET A 229 -16.82 -4.47 -5.31
N GLU A 230 -15.65 -4.38 -4.69
CA GLU A 230 -15.50 -4.17 -3.24
C GLU A 230 -16.08 -2.84 -2.81
N GLN A 231 -15.75 -1.75 -3.52
CA GLN A 231 -16.29 -0.42 -3.23
C GLN A 231 -17.82 -0.39 -3.43
N ALA A 232 -18.35 -1.01 -4.48
CA ALA A 232 -19.80 -1.09 -4.69
C ALA A 232 -20.52 -1.87 -3.59
N LEU A 233 -19.96 -2.99 -3.13
CA LEU A 233 -20.51 -3.75 -2.01
C LEU A 233 -20.40 -2.98 -0.68
N PHE A 234 -19.33 -2.21 -0.49
CA PHE A 234 -19.20 -1.31 0.65
C PHE A 234 -20.33 -0.27 0.63
N LEU A 235 -20.47 0.46 -0.48
CA LEU A 235 -21.48 1.51 -0.65
C LEU A 235 -22.89 0.95 -0.52
N ALA A 236 -23.17 -0.25 -1.02
CA ALA A 236 -24.50 -0.84 -0.93
C ALA A 236 -24.95 -1.14 0.52
N ARG A 237 -24.02 -1.18 1.50
CA ARG A 237 -24.35 -1.23 2.93
C ARG A 237 -24.82 0.11 3.50
N VAL A 238 -24.37 1.22 2.92
CA VAL A 238 -24.58 2.58 3.45
C VAL A 238 -25.60 3.37 2.63
N CYS A 239 -25.54 3.25 1.32
CA CYS A 239 -26.34 3.97 0.33
C CYS A 239 -27.70 3.27 0.08
N SER A 240 -28.66 4.03 -0.45
CA SER A 240 -29.97 3.47 -0.85
C SER A 240 -29.88 2.71 -2.17
N ARG A 241 -29.03 3.17 -3.09
CA ARG A 241 -28.78 2.55 -4.40
C ARG A 241 -27.34 2.77 -4.86
N VAL A 242 -26.77 1.78 -5.54
CA VAL A 242 -25.46 1.89 -6.19
C VAL A 242 -25.60 1.52 -7.66
N THR A 243 -25.15 2.38 -8.57
CA THR A 243 -25.02 2.06 -9.99
C THR A 243 -23.55 1.84 -10.31
N ILE A 244 -23.19 0.72 -10.93
CA ILE A 244 -21.84 0.49 -11.45
C ILE A 244 -21.85 0.78 -12.95
N VAL A 245 -20.92 1.59 -13.42
CA VAL A 245 -20.65 1.82 -14.84
C VAL A 245 -19.37 1.09 -15.23
N HIS A 246 -19.49 0.20 -16.22
CA HIS A 246 -18.37 -0.54 -16.76
C HIS A 246 -18.34 -0.49 -18.28
N ARG A 247 -17.17 -0.15 -18.83
CA ARG A 247 -16.94 0.02 -20.27
C ARG A 247 -17.00 -1.26 -21.08
N GLY A 248 -16.80 -2.42 -20.44
CA GLY A 248 -16.75 -3.71 -21.12
C GLY A 248 -18.06 -4.49 -21.01
N SER A 249 -18.14 -5.58 -21.76
CA SER A 249 -19.22 -6.58 -21.69
C SER A 249 -18.95 -7.69 -20.65
N SER A 250 -17.77 -7.70 -20.03
CA SER A 250 -17.37 -8.66 -19.00
C SER A 250 -16.47 -8.01 -17.94
N LEU A 251 -16.58 -8.49 -16.68
CA LEU A 251 -15.76 -8.00 -15.56
C LEU A 251 -14.39 -8.68 -15.56
N ARG A 252 -13.38 -7.94 -15.09
CA ARG A 252 -12.06 -8.49 -14.72
C ARG A 252 -12.02 -8.98 -13.28
N ALA A 253 -13.02 -8.60 -12.47
CA ALA A 253 -13.18 -9.06 -11.10
C ALA A 253 -13.25 -10.59 -11.02
N SER A 254 -12.83 -11.13 -9.87
CA SER A 254 -12.99 -12.54 -9.55
C SER A 254 -14.46 -12.98 -9.69
N LYS A 255 -14.69 -14.22 -10.12
CA LYS A 255 -16.05 -14.76 -10.33
C LYS A 255 -16.90 -14.67 -9.07
N ALA A 256 -16.30 -14.89 -7.89
CA ALA A 256 -16.98 -14.80 -6.61
C ALA A 256 -17.47 -13.36 -6.32
N MET A 257 -16.62 -12.35 -6.56
CA MET A 257 -16.96 -10.95 -6.36
C MET A 257 -18.02 -10.47 -7.35
N ALA A 258 -17.86 -10.79 -8.63
CA ALA A 258 -18.86 -10.50 -9.65
C ALA A 258 -20.23 -11.10 -9.28
N ALA A 259 -20.27 -12.37 -8.85
CA ALA A 259 -21.52 -13.03 -8.46
C ALA A 259 -22.17 -12.43 -7.19
N ARG A 260 -21.37 -11.87 -6.27
CA ARG A 260 -21.91 -11.15 -5.09
C ARG A 260 -22.55 -9.84 -5.51
N VAL A 261 -21.87 -9.05 -6.34
CA VAL A 261 -22.38 -7.78 -6.86
C VAL A 261 -23.65 -7.98 -7.68
N MET A 262 -23.65 -8.93 -8.62
CA MET A 262 -24.78 -9.17 -9.53
C MET A 262 -26.05 -9.66 -8.82
N ARG A 263 -25.94 -10.23 -7.62
CA ARG A 263 -27.08 -10.68 -6.80
C ARG A 263 -27.56 -9.63 -5.80
N HIS A 264 -26.85 -8.51 -5.67
CA HIS A 264 -27.17 -7.53 -4.63
C HIS A 264 -28.35 -6.65 -5.07
N PRO A 265 -29.46 -6.57 -4.31
CA PRO A 265 -30.68 -5.91 -4.77
C PRO A 265 -30.55 -4.39 -4.93
N LYS A 266 -29.60 -3.76 -4.22
CA LYS A 266 -29.32 -2.32 -4.33
C LYS A 266 -28.33 -1.96 -5.44
N ILE A 267 -27.71 -2.93 -6.09
CA ILE A 267 -26.66 -2.66 -7.09
C ILE A 267 -27.21 -2.88 -8.49
N LEU A 268 -27.15 -1.85 -9.33
CA LEU A 268 -27.44 -1.91 -10.75
C LEU A 268 -26.13 -1.88 -11.55
N MET A 269 -25.96 -2.76 -12.52
CA MET A 269 -24.81 -2.77 -13.41
C MET A 269 -25.18 -2.21 -14.80
N LEU A 270 -24.44 -1.20 -15.25
CA LEU A 270 -24.49 -0.64 -16.60
C LEU A 270 -23.25 -1.11 -17.38
N TRP A 271 -23.48 -2.07 -18.28
CA TRP A 271 -22.45 -2.64 -19.16
C TRP A 271 -22.23 -1.79 -20.40
N ASN A 272 -21.07 -1.97 -21.06
CA ASN A 272 -20.71 -1.27 -22.30
C ASN A 272 -20.98 0.25 -22.23
N THR A 273 -20.77 0.81 -21.04
CA THR A 273 -21.12 2.19 -20.73
C THR A 273 -19.86 2.90 -20.24
N VAL A 274 -19.60 4.09 -20.77
CA VAL A 274 -18.48 4.95 -20.36
C VAL A 274 -19.03 6.25 -19.80
N VAL A 275 -18.35 6.81 -18.80
CA VAL A 275 -18.65 8.16 -18.31
C VAL A 275 -18.03 9.15 -19.29
N GLU A 276 -18.83 10.09 -19.79
CA GLU A 276 -18.38 11.18 -20.67
C GLU A 276 -18.06 12.44 -19.88
N GLU A 277 -18.84 12.75 -18.83
CA GLU A 277 -18.68 13.99 -18.06
C GLU A 277 -19.30 13.87 -16.66
N PHE A 278 -18.65 14.49 -15.68
CA PHE A 278 -19.20 14.74 -14.35
C PHE A 278 -19.74 16.18 -14.28
N ILE A 279 -21.04 16.32 -14.03
CA ILE A 279 -21.76 17.59 -14.16
C ILE A 279 -22.08 18.15 -12.77
N LYS A 280 -21.66 19.40 -12.54
CA LYS A 280 -21.91 20.14 -11.31
C LYS A 280 -23.31 20.75 -11.27
N GLY A 281 -23.91 20.79 -10.08
CA GLY A 281 -25.11 21.56 -9.78
C GLY A 281 -24.82 23.04 -9.48
N ASP A 282 -25.88 23.79 -9.22
CA ASP A 282 -25.80 25.22 -8.86
C ASP A 282 -25.10 25.46 -7.51
N ASP A 283 -25.08 24.44 -6.65
CA ASP A 283 -24.37 24.43 -5.37
C ASP A 283 -22.87 24.09 -5.49
N GLY A 284 -22.40 23.79 -6.71
CA GLY A 284 -21.02 23.42 -7.00
C GLY A 284 -20.65 21.98 -6.64
N LEU A 285 -21.62 21.14 -6.27
CA LEU A 285 -21.44 19.71 -6.02
C LEU A 285 -21.82 18.88 -7.25
N LEU A 286 -21.37 17.63 -7.30
CA LEU A 286 -21.83 16.68 -8.31
C LEU A 286 -23.35 16.53 -8.23
N LYS A 287 -24.03 16.65 -9.37
CA LYS A 287 -25.48 16.45 -9.49
C LYS A 287 -25.82 15.34 -10.47
N GLU A 288 -25.07 15.27 -11.56
CA GLU A 288 -25.36 14.42 -12.70
C GLU A 288 -24.08 13.85 -13.32
N VAL A 289 -24.17 12.66 -13.90
CA VAL A 289 -23.08 12.04 -14.68
C VAL A 289 -23.60 11.70 -16.06
N SER A 290 -22.99 12.27 -17.09
CA SER A 290 -23.25 11.92 -18.49
C SER A 290 -22.56 10.60 -18.82
N VAL A 291 -23.30 9.66 -19.39
CA VAL A 291 -22.80 8.35 -19.79
C VAL A 291 -23.19 8.02 -21.22
N LEU A 292 -22.24 7.45 -21.97
CA LEU A 292 -22.45 6.94 -23.32
C LEU A 292 -22.59 5.42 -23.28
N SER A 293 -23.71 4.93 -23.81
CA SER A 293 -23.98 3.50 -23.96
C SER A 293 -24.54 3.22 -25.36
N MET A 294 -23.91 2.30 -26.08
CA MET A 294 -24.33 1.89 -27.44
C MET A 294 -24.57 3.05 -28.42
N GLY A 295 -23.77 4.12 -28.32
CA GLY A 295 -23.88 5.30 -29.19
C GLY A 295 -24.94 6.32 -28.78
N SER A 296 -25.60 6.14 -27.64
CA SER A 296 -26.55 7.09 -27.06
C SER A 296 -26.04 7.62 -25.73
N THR A 297 -25.98 8.95 -25.61
CA THR A 297 -25.65 9.65 -24.37
C THR A 297 -26.91 9.82 -23.53
N THR A 298 -26.81 9.51 -22.24
CA THR A 298 -27.86 9.70 -21.25
C THR A 298 -27.26 10.25 -19.96
N THR A 299 -28.08 10.90 -19.14
CA THR A 299 -27.62 11.49 -17.88
C THR A 299 -28.18 10.70 -16.69
N LEU A 300 -27.33 10.42 -15.72
CA LEU A 300 -27.68 9.77 -14.45
C LEU A 300 -27.64 10.81 -13.33
N GLN A 301 -28.74 10.99 -12.62
CA GLN A 301 -28.75 11.74 -11.37
C GLN A 301 -28.15 10.86 -10.27
N VAL A 302 -27.07 11.34 -9.66
CA VAL A 302 -26.35 10.66 -8.58
C VAL A 302 -25.81 11.68 -7.60
N ASP A 303 -25.84 11.34 -6.33
CA ASP A 303 -25.34 12.20 -5.25
C ASP A 303 -23.80 12.14 -5.14
N GLY A 304 -23.21 11.01 -5.53
CA GLY A 304 -21.76 10.80 -5.47
C GLY A 304 -21.28 9.78 -6.50
N ALA A 305 -20.06 9.95 -7.00
CA ALA A 305 -19.41 9.06 -7.95
C ALA A 305 -18.03 8.62 -7.47
N PHE A 306 -17.77 7.32 -7.53
CA PHE A 306 -16.54 6.69 -7.05
C PHE A 306 -15.78 6.08 -8.22
N VAL A 307 -14.67 6.70 -8.61
CA VAL A 307 -13.80 6.23 -9.69
C VAL A 307 -12.86 5.15 -9.16
N ALA A 308 -13.26 3.89 -9.35
CA ALA A 308 -12.62 2.71 -8.77
C ALA A 308 -11.85 1.88 -9.82
N ILE A 309 -11.06 2.54 -10.67
CA ILE A 309 -10.33 1.92 -11.79
C ILE A 309 -8.89 1.50 -11.43
N GLY A 310 -8.56 1.51 -10.14
CA GLY A 310 -7.28 1.06 -9.58
C GLY A 310 -6.32 2.19 -9.24
N HIS A 311 -5.19 1.83 -8.68
CA HIS A 311 -4.09 2.74 -8.34
C HIS A 311 -2.83 2.30 -9.07
N THR A 312 -1.89 3.23 -9.24
CA THR A 312 -0.55 3.00 -9.75
C THR A 312 0.44 3.30 -8.62
N PRO A 313 1.15 2.31 -8.07
CA PRO A 313 2.15 2.55 -7.04
C PRO A 313 3.30 3.39 -7.59
N ASN A 314 3.81 4.34 -6.79
CA ASN A 314 4.80 5.31 -7.23
C ASN A 314 6.22 4.71 -7.17
N THR A 315 6.48 3.71 -8.02
CA THR A 315 7.70 2.87 -7.99
C THR A 315 8.66 3.10 -9.15
N GLU A 316 8.41 4.09 -10.00
CA GLU A 316 9.25 4.38 -11.18
C GLU A 316 10.72 4.66 -10.84
N LEU A 317 10.99 5.20 -9.65
CA LEU A 317 12.33 5.49 -9.16
C LEU A 317 13.09 4.25 -8.64
N PHE A 318 12.42 3.11 -8.46
CA PHE A 318 12.96 1.93 -7.75
C PHE A 318 12.94 0.68 -8.61
N LYS A 319 13.46 0.78 -9.84
CA LYS A 319 13.39 -0.31 -10.83
C LYS A 319 14.14 -1.57 -10.41
N ASP A 320 15.16 -1.42 -9.57
CA ASP A 320 15.99 -2.51 -9.04
C ASP A 320 15.29 -3.35 -7.97
N LEU A 321 14.18 -2.85 -7.39
CA LEU A 321 13.42 -3.60 -6.41
C LEU A 321 12.51 -4.64 -7.07
N ARG A 322 12.40 -5.79 -6.40
CA ARG A 322 11.38 -6.77 -6.72
C ARG A 322 10.00 -6.14 -6.54
N ARG A 323 9.18 -6.26 -7.56
CA ARG A 323 7.79 -5.80 -7.58
C ARG A 323 6.85 -6.94 -7.91
N ASP A 324 5.58 -6.79 -7.54
CA ASP A 324 4.53 -7.69 -8.00
C ASP A 324 4.11 -7.37 -9.44
N ASP A 325 3.19 -8.17 -10.00
CA ASP A 325 2.69 -8.01 -11.37
C ASP A 325 1.88 -6.71 -11.56
N HIS A 326 1.58 -5.99 -10.49
CA HIS A 326 0.86 -4.72 -10.48
C HIS A 326 1.77 -3.51 -10.20
N GLY A 327 3.07 -3.75 -10.01
CA GLY A 327 4.10 -2.74 -9.81
C GLY A 327 4.35 -2.32 -8.36
N TYR A 328 3.67 -2.93 -7.38
CA TYR A 328 3.87 -2.64 -5.96
C TYR A 328 5.21 -3.24 -5.50
N VAL A 329 5.90 -2.55 -4.58
CA VAL A 329 7.15 -3.08 -4.01
C VAL A 329 6.83 -4.32 -3.20
N TYR A 330 7.51 -5.42 -3.50
CA TYR A 330 7.36 -6.65 -2.72
C TYR A 330 8.11 -6.51 -1.39
N THR A 331 7.39 -6.72 -0.29
CA THR A 331 7.97 -6.87 1.05
C THR A 331 7.79 -8.29 1.57
N LEU A 332 8.67 -8.70 2.49
CA LEU A 332 8.49 -9.97 3.19
C LEU A 332 7.18 -9.93 4.02
N PRO A 333 6.34 -10.98 3.97
CA PRO A 333 5.09 -11.01 4.71
C PRO A 333 5.30 -10.78 6.21
N GLY A 334 4.60 -9.78 6.76
CA GLY A 334 4.71 -9.40 8.17
C GLY A 334 5.87 -8.45 8.50
N SER A 335 6.64 -7.98 7.52
CA SER A 335 7.66 -6.94 7.70
C SER A 335 7.66 -5.92 6.56
N THR A 336 8.61 -4.99 6.57
CA THR A 336 8.79 -3.95 5.53
C THR A 336 10.03 -4.18 4.67
N VAL A 337 10.74 -5.28 4.91
CA VAL A 337 11.99 -5.64 4.25
C VAL A 337 11.76 -5.91 2.76
N THR A 338 12.53 -5.25 1.90
CA THR A 338 12.48 -5.43 0.44
C THR A 338 13.50 -6.46 -0.06
N SER A 339 13.65 -6.57 -1.39
CA SER A 339 14.68 -7.41 -2.01
C SER A 339 16.12 -6.90 -1.83
N ILE A 340 16.31 -5.65 -1.39
CA ILE A 340 17.63 -5.06 -1.16
C ILE A 340 17.79 -4.80 0.34
N ALA A 341 18.80 -5.42 0.96
CA ALA A 341 19.10 -5.20 2.37
C ALA A 341 19.31 -3.70 2.66
N GLY A 342 18.86 -3.20 3.81
CA GLY A 342 18.90 -1.78 4.16
C GLY A 342 17.92 -0.88 3.38
N VAL A 343 17.06 -1.46 2.53
CA VAL A 343 15.95 -0.75 1.86
C VAL A 343 14.62 -1.36 2.32
N TYR A 344 13.73 -0.49 2.76
CA TYR A 344 12.41 -0.85 3.30
C TYR A 344 11.31 -0.15 2.50
N ALA A 345 10.10 -0.69 2.52
CA ALA A 345 8.94 -0.07 1.89
C ALA A 345 7.73 -0.05 2.83
N ALA A 346 7.05 1.09 2.89
CA ALA A 346 5.94 1.33 3.79
C ALA A 346 4.79 2.09 3.12
N GLY A 347 3.57 1.80 3.59
CA GLY A 347 2.34 2.35 3.05
C GLY A 347 1.98 1.82 1.67
N ASP A 348 1.14 2.58 0.99
CA ASP A 348 0.47 2.18 -0.25
C ASP A 348 1.41 1.78 -1.40
N VAL A 349 2.69 2.15 -1.35
CA VAL A 349 3.69 1.69 -2.34
C VAL A 349 3.92 0.17 -2.29
N ALA A 350 3.65 -0.46 -1.13
CA ALA A 350 3.80 -1.88 -0.86
C ALA A 350 2.49 -2.55 -0.38
N ASP A 351 1.40 -1.79 -0.23
CA ASP A 351 0.09 -2.29 0.21
C ASP A 351 -0.99 -2.12 -0.89
N PRO A 352 -1.22 -3.14 -1.73
CA PRO A 352 -2.30 -3.11 -2.71
C PRO A 352 -3.69 -3.39 -2.10
N VAL A 353 -3.76 -3.77 -0.82
CA VAL A 353 -4.96 -4.32 -0.19
C VAL A 353 -5.70 -3.23 0.58
N TYR A 354 -5.11 -2.70 1.65
CA TYR A 354 -5.84 -1.85 2.60
C TYR A 354 -5.88 -0.39 2.16
N ARG A 355 -4.73 0.20 1.82
CA ARG A 355 -4.62 1.57 1.28
C ARG A 355 -5.35 2.60 2.14
N GLN A 356 -5.03 2.63 3.44
CA GLN A 356 -5.61 3.58 4.40
C GLN A 356 -4.48 4.34 5.09
N ALA A 357 -4.74 5.59 5.46
CA ALA A 357 -3.76 6.42 6.18
C ALA A 357 -3.26 5.74 7.47
N ILE A 358 -4.14 5.03 8.19
CA ILE A 358 -3.79 4.33 9.43
C ILE A 358 -2.93 3.08 9.18
N THR A 359 -3.20 2.29 8.13
CA THR A 359 -2.35 1.14 7.78
C THR A 359 -0.99 1.60 7.25
N SER A 360 -0.98 2.68 6.47
CA SER A 360 0.23 3.37 6.03
C SER A 360 1.07 3.87 7.21
N ALA A 361 0.46 4.53 8.19
CA ALA A 361 1.17 4.97 9.39
C ALA A 361 1.75 3.78 10.19
N GLY A 362 0.99 2.70 10.34
CA GLY A 362 1.45 1.48 11.03
C GLY A 362 2.68 0.85 10.35
N THR A 363 2.62 0.68 9.03
CA THR A 363 3.76 0.14 8.26
C THR A 363 4.95 1.10 8.22
N GLY A 364 4.73 2.42 8.30
CA GLY A 364 5.80 3.39 8.49
C GLY A 364 6.57 3.19 9.79
N ALA A 365 5.87 2.95 10.91
CA ALA A 365 6.50 2.63 12.18
C ALA A 365 7.27 1.30 12.11
N MET A 366 6.70 0.28 11.46
CA MET A 366 7.40 -0.99 11.22
C MET A 366 8.71 -0.78 10.44
N ALA A 367 8.70 0.04 9.38
CA ALA A 367 9.89 0.31 8.58
C ALA A 367 11.00 1.03 9.35
N ALA A 368 10.64 1.95 10.23
CA ALA A 368 11.63 2.59 11.10
C ALA A 368 12.28 1.60 12.07
N MET A 369 11.51 0.67 12.64
CA MET A 369 12.04 -0.35 13.56
C MET A 369 12.88 -1.41 12.83
N ASP A 370 12.46 -1.82 11.63
CA ASP A 370 13.25 -2.73 10.79
C ASP A 370 14.59 -2.07 10.37
N ALA A 371 14.55 -0.79 10.00
CA ALA A 371 15.74 -0.02 9.63
C ALA A 371 16.69 0.21 10.80
N GLU A 372 16.16 0.55 11.97
CA GLU A 372 16.93 0.74 13.21
C GLU A 372 17.70 -0.53 13.57
N ARG A 373 17.01 -1.67 13.65
CA ARG A 373 17.66 -2.95 13.97
C ARG A 373 18.81 -3.25 13.01
N TRP A 374 18.56 -3.06 11.71
CA TRP A 374 19.56 -3.33 10.69
C TRP A 374 20.77 -2.38 10.79
N LEU A 375 20.54 -1.10 11.06
CA LEU A 375 21.62 -0.13 11.28
C LEU A 375 22.44 -0.48 12.54
N CYS A 376 21.79 -0.89 13.64
CA CYS A 376 22.49 -1.34 14.85
C CYS A 376 23.40 -2.55 14.58
N GLU A 377 22.92 -3.53 13.79
CA GLU A 377 23.69 -4.72 13.42
C GLU A 377 24.91 -4.38 12.52
N HIS A 378 24.88 -3.25 11.81
CA HIS A 378 25.88 -2.85 10.82
C HIS A 378 26.65 -1.56 11.21
N GLY A 379 26.60 -1.17 12.49
CA GLY A 379 27.31 -0.01 13.04
C GLY A 379 26.46 1.27 13.02
N CYS A 380 25.91 1.63 14.18
CA CYS A 380 25.15 2.85 14.43
C CYS A 380 25.99 4.12 14.55
#